data_AF-A0A934VRW4-F1
#
_entry.id   AF-A0A934VRW4-F1
#
_cell.length_a   1.000
_cell.length_b   1.000
_cell.length_c   1.000
_cell.angle_alpha   90.00
_cell.angle_beta   90.00
_cell.angle_gamma   90.00
#
_symmetry.space_group_name_H-M   'P 1'
#
loop_
_entity.id
_entity.type
_entity.pdbx_description
1 polymer ?
#
loop_
_entity_poly.entity_id
_entity_poly.type
_entity_poly.pdbx_seq_one_letter_code
_entity_poly.pdbx_strand_id
1 'polypeptide(L)'
;MGIPTYSLAMDLNFLLASFANLLLSVTYTIISLFFGVYAIKLIDRYLLRKIDIEEELKKNNISVAVFASSLLIFVAIIISFGLRA
;
A
#
# COMPACT_ATOMS: atom_id res chain seq x y z
N MET A 1 10.64 27.59 43.93
CA MET A 1 10.96 27.35 42.51
C MET A 1 10.43 25.96 42.16
N GLY A 2 9.14 25.87 41.83
CA GLY A 2 8.47 24.60 41.52
C GLY A 2 8.42 24.43 40.01
N ILE A 3 8.97 23.33 39.50
CA ILE A 3 8.85 22.94 38.09
C ILE A 3 7.35 22.88 37.75
N PRO A 4 6.87 23.63 36.74
CA PRO A 4 5.47 23.57 36.34
C PRO A 4 5.18 22.18 35.78
N THR A 5 4.54 21.33 36.58
CA THR A 5 4.16 19.94 36.25
C THR A 5 3.35 19.83 34.95
N TYR A 6 2.74 20.94 34.52
CA TYR A 6 2.01 21.06 33.25
C TYR A 6 2.90 20.89 32.00
N SER A 7 4.19 21.26 32.05
CA SER A 7 5.09 21.11 30.88
C SER A 7 5.49 19.66 30.65
N LEU A 8 5.84 18.94 31.72
CA LEU A 8 6.18 17.51 31.68
C LEU A 8 5.00 16.64 31.20
N ALA A 9 3.78 16.98 31.63
CA ALA A 9 2.57 16.32 31.15
C ALA A 9 2.30 16.61 29.65
N MET A 10 2.56 17.84 29.20
CA MET A 10 2.45 18.22 27.79
C MET A 10 3.47 17.49 26.92
N ASP A 11 4.74 17.42 27.35
CA ASP A 11 5.81 16.72 26.65
C ASP A 11 5.52 15.21 26.49
N LEU A 12 5.02 14.57 27.56
CA LEU A 12 4.61 13.17 27.52
C LEU A 12 3.43 12.93 26.58
N ASN A 13 2.45 13.83 26.55
CA ASN A 13 1.32 13.73 25.62
C ASN A 13 1.79 13.88 24.16
N PHE A 14 2.76 14.76 23.88
CA PHE A 14 3.36 14.90 22.55
C PHE A 14 4.12 13.65 22.11
N LEU A 15 4.91 13.05 23.02
CA LEU A 15 5.60 11.79 22.75
C LEU A 15 4.61 10.66 22.50
N LEU A 16 3.58 10.53 23.34
CA LEU A 16 2.54 9.51 23.18
C LEU A 16 1.78 9.68 21.86
N ALA A 17 1.40 10.91 21.50
CA ALA A 17 0.73 11.21 20.24
C ALA A 17 1.61 10.89 19.02
N SER A 18 2.90 11.21 19.08
CA SER A 18 3.85 10.91 18.00
C SER A 18 4.05 9.40 17.84
N PHE A 19 4.15 8.68 18.97
CA PHE A 19 4.30 7.23 18.98
C PHE A 19 3.03 6.51 18.47
N ALA A 20 1.85 7.01 18.87
CA ALA A 20 0.56 6.53 18.38
C ALA A 20 0.40 6.78 16.87
N ASN A 21 0.82 7.95 16.38
CA ASN A 21 0.79 8.27 14.96
C ASN A 21 1.75 7.37 14.15
N LEU A 22 2.94 7.11 14.68
CA LEU A 22 3.86 6.14 14.09
C LEU A 22 3.26 4.73 14.00
N LEU A 23 2.66 4.26 15.09
CA LEU A 23 1.98 2.96 15.12
C LEU A 23 0.87 2.89 14.07
N LEU A 24 0.02 3.92 14.00
CA LEU A 24 -1.03 4.02 12.99
C LEU A 24 -0.45 4.00 11.58
N SER A 25 0.56 4.81 11.28
CA SER A 25 1.21 4.88 9.97
C SER A 25 1.79 3.53 9.53
N VAL A 26 2.46 2.82 10.44
CA VAL A 26 3.01 1.49 10.18
C VAL A 26 1.90 0.47 9.95
N THR A 27 0.85 0.47 10.78
CA THR A 27 -0.30 -0.43 10.60
C THR A 27 -0.99 -0.18 9.27
N TYR A 28 -1.25 1.08 8.90
CA TYR A 28 -1.81 1.45 7.60
C TYR A 28 -0.93 0.98 6.44
N THR A 29 0.38 1.11 6.56
CA THR A 29 1.33 0.64 5.54
C THR A 29 1.23 -0.88 5.34
N ILE A 30 1.19 -1.65 6.43
CA ILE A 30 1.07 -3.12 6.37
C ILE A 30 -0.26 -3.53 5.74
N ILE A 31 -1.37 -2.89 6.14
CA ILE A 31 -2.69 -3.14 5.57
C ILE A 31 -2.69 -2.81 4.07
N SER A 32 -2.17 -1.65 3.68
CA SER A 32 -2.09 -1.24 2.27
C SER A 32 -1.25 -2.21 1.44
N LEU A 33 -0.16 -2.74 1.98
CA LEU A 33 0.66 -3.75 1.31
C LEU A 33 -0.14 -5.04 1.08
N PHE A 34 -0.90 -5.47 2.09
CA PHE A 34 -1.75 -6.66 2.00
C PHE A 34 -2.85 -6.49 0.94
N PHE A 35 -3.52 -5.35 0.92
CA PHE A 35 -4.51 -5.00 -0.10
C PHE A 35 -3.88 -4.91 -1.49
N GLY A 36 -2.66 -4.36 -1.63
CA GLY A 36 -1.95 -4.30 -2.91
C GLY A 36 -1.65 -5.67 -3.50
N VAL A 37 -1.11 -6.59 -2.69
CA VAL A 37 -0.85 -7.97 -3.13
C VAL A 37 -2.14 -8.69 -3.48
N TYR A 38 -3.20 -8.49 -2.69
CA TYR A 38 -4.50 -9.09 -2.95
C TYR A 38 -5.15 -8.55 -4.22
N ALA A 39 -5.03 -7.24 -4.49
CA ALA A 39 -5.54 -6.61 -5.70
C ALA A 39 -4.86 -7.16 -6.96
N ILE A 40 -3.54 -7.34 -6.94
CA ILE A 40 -2.80 -7.97 -8.05
C ILE A 40 -3.30 -9.40 -8.29
N LYS A 41 -3.39 -10.21 -7.22
CA LYS A 41 -3.91 -11.59 -7.32
C LYS A 41 -5.35 -11.65 -7.84
N LEU A 42 -6.20 -10.71 -7.43
CA LEU A 42 -7.57 -10.62 -7.88
C LEU A 42 -7.63 -10.26 -9.37
N ILE A 43 -6.79 -9.32 -9.80
CA ILE A 43 -6.69 -8.85 -11.19
C ILE A 43 -6.18 -9.95 -12.12
N ASP A 44 -5.09 -10.63 -11.75
CA ASP A 44 -4.58 -11.80 -12.48
C ASP A 44 -5.70 -12.84 -12.67
N ARG A 45 -6.52 -13.06 -11.65
CA ARG A 45 -7.60 -14.04 -11.68
C ARG A 45 -8.86 -13.58 -12.41
N TYR A 46 -9.13 -12.28 -12.50
CA TYR A 46 -10.36 -11.77 -13.12
C TYR A 46 -10.18 -11.41 -14.60
N LEU A 47 -9.03 -10.84 -14.97
CA LEU A 47 -8.79 -10.36 -16.33
C LEU A 47 -8.23 -11.45 -17.26
N LEU A 48 -7.60 -12.49 -16.71
CA LEU A 48 -6.76 -13.42 -17.50
C LEU A 48 -7.17 -14.89 -17.32
N ARG A 49 -8.44 -15.14 -17.00
CA ARG A 49 -9.02 -16.48 -16.81
C ARG A 49 -8.84 -17.47 -17.98
N LYS A 50 -8.40 -17.01 -19.16
CA LYS A 50 -8.24 -17.81 -20.38
C LYS A 50 -6.90 -17.64 -21.10
N ILE A 51 -6.06 -16.69 -20.69
CA ILE A 51 -4.78 -16.39 -21.36
C ILE A 51 -3.69 -16.54 -20.32
N ASP A 52 -2.79 -17.49 -20.53
CA ASP A 52 -1.65 -17.71 -19.66
C ASP A 52 -0.61 -16.61 -19.93
N ILE A 53 -0.68 -15.51 -19.16
CA ILE A 53 0.22 -14.36 -19.32
C ILE A 53 1.67 -14.79 -19.27
N GLU A 54 2.00 -15.73 -18.40
CA GLU A 54 3.37 -16.19 -18.23
C GLU A 54 3.87 -16.88 -19.50
N GLU A 55 3.00 -17.67 -20.15
CA GLU A 55 3.30 -18.34 -21.41
C GLU A 55 3.36 -17.36 -22.59
N GLU A 56 2.43 -16.41 -22.67
CA GLU A 56 2.40 -15.39 -23.74
C GLU A 56 3.54 -14.36 -23.61
N LEU A 57 3.94 -14.01 -22.38
CA LEU A 57 5.16 -13.22 -22.12
C LEU A 57 6.41 -13.99 -22.54
N LYS A 58 6.49 -15.30 -22.27
CA LYS A 58 7.59 -16.17 -22.75
C LYS A 58 7.63 -16.24 -24.28
N LYS A 59 6.46 -16.19 -24.94
CA LYS A 59 6.32 -16.11 -26.41
C LYS A 59 6.59 -14.71 -26.99
N ASN A 60 7.02 -13.74 -26.17
CA ASN A 60 7.33 -12.37 -26.58
C ASN A 60 6.11 -11.60 -27.14
N ASN A 61 4.90 -11.93 -26.67
CA ASN A 61 3.69 -11.24 -27.12
C ASN A 61 3.59 -9.84 -26.47
N ILE A 62 3.91 -8.82 -27.27
CA ILE A 62 3.90 -7.40 -26.86
C ILE A 62 2.51 -6.96 -26.38
N SER A 63 1.44 -7.51 -26.95
CA SER A 63 0.06 -7.14 -26.59
C SER A 63 -0.26 -7.47 -25.13
N VAL A 64 0.17 -8.65 -24.68
CA VAL A 64 -0.01 -9.10 -23.30
C VAL A 64 0.86 -8.28 -22.34
N ALA A 65 2.08 -7.94 -22.74
CA ALA A 65 2.98 -7.10 -21.94
C ALA A 65 2.41 -5.69 -21.70
N VAL A 66 1.84 -5.06 -22.74
CA VAL A 66 1.22 -3.72 -22.62
C VAL A 66 -0.02 -3.78 -21.73
N PHE A 67 -0.85 -4.81 -21.90
CA PHE A 67 -2.04 -5.02 -21.07
C PHE A 67 -1.67 -5.20 -19.59
N ALA A 68 -0.73 -6.10 -19.29
CA ALA A 68 -0.22 -6.32 -17.94
C ALA A 68 0.38 -5.03 -17.34
N SER A 69 1.15 -4.28 -18.12
CA SER A 69 1.75 -3.03 -17.68
C SER A 69 0.69 -1.98 -17.31
N SER A 70 -0.35 -1.82 -18.12
CA SER A 70 -1.45 -0.88 -17.83
C SER A 70 -2.23 -1.24 -16.56
N LEU A 71 -2.42 -2.53 -16.30
CA LEU A 71 -3.05 -3.02 -15.07
C LEU A 71 -2.20 -2.75 -13.84
N LEU A 72 -0.88 -3.00 -13.92
CA LEU A 72 0.04 -2.69 -12.83
C LEU A 72 0.05 -1.19 -12.50
N ILE A 73 0.03 -0.33 -13.51
CA ILE A 73 -0.07 1.13 -13.31
C ILE A 73 -1.39 1.49 -12.63
N PHE A 74 -2.52 0.92 -13.07
CA PHE A 74 -3.82 1.19 -12.47
C PHE A 74 -3.87 0.76 -10.99
N VAL A 75 -3.31 -0.40 -10.67
CA VAL A 75 -3.16 -0.88 -9.28
C VAL A 75 -2.27 0.05 -8.46
N ALA A 76 -1.12 0.47 -9.00
CA ALA A 76 -0.22 1.38 -8.32
C ALA A 76 -0.91 2.71 -7.97
N ILE A 77 -1.75 3.22 -8.87
CA ILE A 77 -2.56 4.42 -8.62
C ILE A 77 -3.55 4.19 -7.48
N ILE A 78 -4.32 3.10 -7.50
CA ILE A 78 -5.28 2.77 -6.43
C ILE A 78 -4.58 2.65 -5.07
N ILE A 79 -3.44 1.95 -5.02
CA ILE A 79 -2.64 1.81 -3.79
C ILE A 79 -2.10 3.16 -3.35
N SER A 80 -1.63 4.00 -4.27
CA SER A 80 -1.10 5.33 -3.94
C SER A 80 -2.17 6.24 -3.31
N PHE A 81 -3.43 6.11 -3.74
CA PHE A 81 -4.55 6.78 -3.08
C PHE A 81 -4.88 6.20 -1.70
N GLY A 82 -4.73 4.88 -1.50
CA GLY A 82 -4.95 4.24 -0.20
C GLY A 82 -3.84 4.48 0.83
N LEU A 83 -2.60 4.73 0.38
CA LEU A 83 -1.43 4.94 1.24
C LEU A 83 -1.28 6.42 1.67
N ARG A 84 -1.96 7.36 1.00
CA ARG A 84 -2.04 8.76 1.44
C ARG A 84 -3.18 8.91 2.47
N ALA A 85 -2.91 8.56 3.72
CA ALA A 85 -3.73 8.90 4.88
C ALA A 85 -2.83 9.41 6.02
#